data_AF-A0A2W6BM42-F1
#
_entry.id   AF-A0A2W6BM42-F1
#
_cell.length_a   1.000
_cell.length_b   1.000
_cell.length_c   1.000
_cell.angle_alpha   90.00
_cell.angle_beta   90.00
_cell.angle_gamma   90.00
#
_symmetry.space_group_name_H-M   'P 1'
#
loop_
_entity.id
_entity.type
_entity.pdbx_description
1 polymer ?
#
loop_
_entity_poly.entity_id
_entity_poly.type
_entity_poly.pdbx_seq_one_letter_code
_entity_poly.pdbx_strand_id
1 'polypeptide(L)' 'MPRGPKGEKRPADVIGNAVHVMRVLTGVIEEKANITKDAATLGKKGGHARAAKMTPEQRSEAARLASAARWKKGG' A
#
# COMPACT_ATOMS: atom_id res chain seq x y z
N MET A 1 24.01 -13.16 4.69
CA MET A 1 23.38 -14.30 5.38
C MET A 1 23.21 -15.45 4.38
N PRO A 2 23.68 -16.67 4.69
CA PRO A 2 23.56 -17.81 3.79
C PRO A 2 22.08 -18.17 3.55
N ARG A 3 21.70 -18.33 2.29
CA ARG A 3 20.35 -18.72 1.87
C ARG A 3 20.03 -20.14 2.34
N GLY A 4 18.75 -20.47 2.47
CA GLY A 4 18.35 -21.85 2.75
C GLY A 4 18.57 -22.77 1.54
N PRO A 5 18.44 -24.10 1.71
CA PRO A 5 18.72 -25.09 0.67
C PRO A 5 17.86 -24.95 -0.60
N LYS A 6 16.71 -24.27 -0.52
CA LYS A 6 15.83 -23.92 -1.66
C LYS A 6 15.98 -22.47 -2.14
N GLY A 7 17.02 -21.76 -1.70
CA GLY A 7 17.23 -20.34 -2.02
C GLY A 7 16.33 -19.37 -1.25
N GLU A 8 15.60 -19.85 -0.24
CA GLU A 8 14.75 -19.03 0.62
C GLU A 8 15.55 -17.95 1.36
N LYS A 9 14.96 -16.75 1.43
CA LYS A 9 15.47 -15.70 2.31
C LYS A 9 15.19 -16.12 3.74
N ARG A 10 16.26 -16.40 4.49
CA ARG A 10 16.13 -16.57 5.94
C ARG A 10 15.74 -15.23 6.59
N PRO A 11 14.89 -15.25 7.63
CA PRO A 11 14.68 -14.06 8.45
C PRO A 11 16.03 -13.59 8.97
N ALA A 12 16.23 -12.27 9.05
CA ALA A 12 17.47 -11.73 9.59
C ALA A 12 17.66 -12.22 11.03
N ASP A 13 18.90 -12.54 11.40
CA ASP A 13 19.21 -12.89 12.76
C ASP A 13 19.02 -11.68 13.68
N VAL A 14 18.67 -11.93 14.94
CA VAL A 14 18.33 -10.87 15.90
C VAL A 14 19.51 -9.91 16.16
N ILE A 15 20.75 -10.41 16.07
CA ILE A 15 21.96 -9.61 16.27
C ILE A 15 22.18 -8.69 15.06
N GLY A 16 22.08 -9.23 13.85
CA GLY A 16 22.17 -8.48 12.60
C GLY A 16 21.14 -7.36 12.52
N ASN A 17 19.92 -7.61 13.00
CA ASN A 17 18.90 -6.56 13.13
C ASN A 17 19.29 -5.48 14.14
N ALA A 18 19.79 -5.85 15.32
CA ALA A 18 20.25 -4.87 16.32
C ALA A 18 21.37 -3.98 15.76
N VAL A 19 22.36 -4.56 15.07
CA VAL A 19 23.43 -3.81 14.42
C VAL A 19 22.90 -2.92 13.29
N HIS A 20 21.93 -3.40 12.50
CA HIS A 20 21.30 -2.60 11.45
C HIS A 20 20.59 -1.37 12.03
N VAL A 21 19.78 -1.57 13.09
CA VAL A 21 19.09 -0.47 13.79
C VAL A 21 20.10 0.53 14.37
N MET A 22 21.18 0.05 15.02
CA MET A 22 22.23 0.94 15.52
C MET A 22 22.86 1.78 14.42
N ARG A 23 23.17 1.19 13.25
CA ARG A 23 23.74 1.92 12.11
C ARG A 23 22.79 2.97 11.53
N VAL A 24 21.48 2.72 11.59
CA VAL A 24 20.47 3.71 11.22
C VAL A 24 20.47 4.87 12.22
N LEU A 25 20.46 4.57 13.52
CA LEU A 25 20.44 5.58 14.58
C LEU A 25 21.72 6.43 14.62
N THR A 26 22.87 5.88 14.26
CA THR A 26 24.14 6.61 14.17
C THR A 26 24.32 7.36 12.85
N GLY A 27 23.37 7.28 11.92
CA GLY A 27 23.43 7.96 10.62
C GLY A 27 24.41 7.34 9.61
N VAL A 28 24.93 6.13 9.88
CA VAL A 28 25.81 5.40 8.95
C VAL A 28 25.00 4.83 7.78
N ILE A 29 23.71 4.54 7.99
CA ILE A 29 22.79 4.05 6.98
C ILE A 29 21.52 4.91 7.03
N GLU A 30 21.05 5.39 5.87
CA GLU A 30 19.78 6.09 5.78
C GLU A 30 18.59 5.15 5.99
N GLU A 31 17.63 5.59 6.81
CA GLU A 31 16.36 4.91 6.94
C GLU A 31 15.52 5.15 5.67
N LYS A 32 15.46 4.14 4.80
CA LYS A 32 14.55 4.17 3.66
C LYS A 32 13.16 3.79 4.12
N ALA A 33 12.32 4.81 4.34
CA ALA A 33 10.89 4.59 4.39
C ALA A 33 10.44 3.99 3.06
N ASN A 34 9.97 2.74 3.08
CA ASN A 34 9.20 2.17 1.98
C ASN A 34 7.83 2.86 1.98
N ILE A 35 7.79 4.13 1.54
CA ILE A 35 6.56 4.76 1.10
C ILE A 35 6.18 3.99 -0.15
N THR A 36 5.34 2.97 0.03
CA THR A 36 4.93 2.10 -1.05
C THR A 36 4.23 2.96 -2.10
N LYS A 37 4.93 3.23 -3.21
CA LYS A 37 4.32 3.67 -4.47
C LYS A 37 3.15 2.75 -4.86
N ASP A 38 3.08 1.56 -4.25
CA ASP A 38 2.03 0.57 -4.41
C ASP A 38 0.67 1.01 -3.87
N ALA A 39 0.55 1.90 -2.89
CA ALA A 39 -0.78 2.28 -2.39
C ALA A 39 -1.65 2.92 -3.48
N ALA A 40 -1.05 3.81 -4.28
CA ALA A 40 -1.73 4.44 -5.41
C ALA A 40 -2.00 3.45 -6.55
N THR A 41 -1.07 2.53 -6.83
CA THR A 41 -1.25 1.53 -7.91
C THR A 41 -2.29 0.47 -7.54
N LEU A 42 -2.30 0.01 -6.29
CA LEU A 42 -3.30 -0.90 -5.73
C LEU A 42 -4.68 -0.24 -5.67
N GLY A 43 -4.76 1.04 -5.28
CA GLY A 43 -6.01 1.80 -5.29
C GLY A 43 -6.63 1.90 -6.68
N LYS A 44 -5.83 2.21 -7.71
CA LYS A 44 -6.28 2.22 -9.11
C LYS A 44 -6.78 0.84 -9.55
N LYS A 45 -6.03 -0.22 -9.27
CA LYS A 45 -6.43 -1.60 -9.59
C LYS A 45 -7.77 -1.97 -8.93
N GLY A 46 -7.95 -1.67 -7.65
CA GLY A 46 -9.18 -1.93 -6.92
C GLY A 46 -10.38 -1.16 -7.48
N GLY A 47 -10.19 0.14 -7.78
CA GLY A 47 -11.22 0.98 -8.37
C GLY A 47 -11.68 0.46 -9.74
N HIS A 48 -10.75 0.09 -10.63
CA HIS A 48 -11.07 -0.47 -11.93
C HIS A 48 -11.81 -1.81 -11.82
N ALA A 49 -11.36 -2.71 -10.94
CA ALA A 49 -12.03 -3.98 -10.72
C ALA A 49 -13.47 -3.80 -10.20
N ARG A 50 -13.70 -2.83 -9.31
CA ARG A 50 -15.05 -2.50 -8.84
C ARG A 50 -15.93 -1.95 -9.96
N ALA A 51 -15.41 -1.04 -10.78
CA ALA A 51 -16.14 -0.45 -11.90
C ALA A 51 -16.53 -1.50 -12.95
N ALA A 52 -15.63 -2.44 -13.28
CA ALA A 52 -15.89 -3.51 -14.23
C ALA A 52 -17.02 -4.46 -13.78
N LYS A 53 -17.21 -4.64 -12.47
CA LYS A 53 -18.25 -5.51 -11.90
C LYS A 53 -19.62 -4.83 -11.73
N MET A 54 -19.74 -3.52 -11.96
CA MET A 54 -20.98 -2.79 -11.75
C MET A 54 -21.92 -2.83 -12.96
N THR A 55 -23.21 -3.05 -12.69
CA THR A 55 -24.28 -2.91 -13.70
C THR A 55 -24.55 -1.43 -14.02
N PRO A 56 -25.21 -1.12 -15.15
CA PRO A 56 -25.58 0.26 -15.49
C PRO A 56 -26.43 0.95 -14.41
N GLU A 57 -27.35 0.23 -13.77
CA GLU A 57 -28.23 0.74 -12.72
C GLU A 57 -27.41 1.10 -11.47
N GLN A 58 -26.50 0.21 -11.06
CA GLN A 58 -25.61 0.45 -9.92
C GLN A 58 -24.69 1.66 -10.15
N ARG A 59 -24.24 1.89 -11.39
CA ARG A 59 -23.46 3.09 -11.74
C ARG A 59 -24.30 4.36 -11.64
N SER A 60 -25.54 4.33 -12.12
CA SER A 60 -26.48 5.45 -12.05
C SER A 60 -26.79 5.85 -10.60
N GLU A 61 -27.11 4.86 -9.75
CA GLU A 61 -27.37 5.12 -8.33
C GLU A 61 -26.14 5.66 -7.60
N ALA A 62 -24.94 5.12 -7.89
CA ALA A 62 -23.70 5.67 -7.34
C ALA A 62 -23.47 7.13 -7.74
N ALA A 63 -23.81 7.51 -8.99
CA ALA A 63 -23.70 8.89 -9.46
C ALA A 63 -24.71 9.84 -8.79
N ARG A 64 -25.95 9.37 -8.57
CA ARG A 64 -26.98 10.11 -7.83
C ARG A 64 -26.54 10.34 -6.39
N LEU A 65 -26.09 9.30 -5.70
CA LEU A 65 -25.56 9.38 -4.33
C LEU A 65 -24.36 10.34 -4.23
N ALA A 66 -23.42 10.26 -5.18
CA ALA A 66 -22.28 11.16 -5.22
C ALA A 66 -22.69 12.62 -5.40
N SER A 67 -23.68 12.89 -6.26
CA SER A 67 -24.23 14.23 -6.46
C SER A 67 -24.89 14.74 -5.18
N ALA A 68 -25.78 13.95 -4.56
CA ALA A 68 -26.44 14.32 -3.32
C ALA A 68 -25.43 14.64 -2.18
N ALA A 69 -24.38 13.83 -2.06
CA ALA A 69 -23.32 14.06 -1.07
C ALA A 69 -22.54 15.35 -1.34
N ARG A 70 -22.26 15.68 -2.61
CA ARG A 70 -21.60 16.95 -2.98
C ARG A 70 -22.45 18.15 -2.59
N TRP A 71 -23.74 18.13 -2.93
CA TRP A 71 -24.65 19.23 -2.61
C TRP A 71 -24.88 19.38 -1.10
N LYS A 72 -24.96 18.28 -0.34
CA LYS A 72 -25.06 18.34 1.12
C LYS A 72 -23.85 18.95 1.81
N LYS A 73 -22.65 18.83 1.21
CA LYS A 73 -21.42 19.39 1.76
C LYS A 73 -21.21 20.87 1.38
N GLY A 74 -21.83 21.32 0.28
CA GLY A 74 -21.72 22.68 -0.24
C GLY A 74 -22.85 23.61 0.19
N GLY A 75 -23.88 23.10 0.88
CA GLY A 75 -24.93 23.88 1.53
C GLY A 75 -24.72 23.99 3.03
#